data_AF-A0AA90ZXX6-F1
#
_entry.id   AF-A0AA90ZXX6-F1
#
_cell.length_a   1.000
_cell.length_b   1.000
_cell.length_c   1.000
_cell.angle_alpha   90.00
_cell.angle_beta   90.00
_cell.angle_gamma   90.00
#
_symmetry.space_group_name_H-M   'P 1'
#
loop_
_entity.id
_entity.type
_entity.pdbx_description
1 polymer ?
#
loop_
_entity_poly.entity_id
_entity_poly.type
_entity_poly.pdbx_seq_one_letter_code
_entity_poly.pdbx_strand_id
1 'polypeptide(L)'
;MKVLVLNCGSSSIKYKLYNMDDESVLAQGGVERIGLDNAFIKVKLPNGEKKQIVHDMPDHKEGVNFVFKCLLDPEIGAIKDLKEIDAVGHRVVQGGDKFKESVIVDKSVEDGIEELCDLAPVHNAGHLKGIRAVDSLMPGTPQVCVFDNAFHSTMPDYAYLYAIPYELYEKYHVRRYGFHGTSHRYVSKRVCEILGLDQNNSKIITCHIGNGGSVAAVLNGKVLDTSMGLTPLAGLMMGSRCGDIDASAVTYLMEKLNMKPQEMADFLNKKSGVLGITGISSDMRDIEKAANEGNEKAQLALRMYEYRIKKYIGAYTAAMGGVDAIVFTAGVGENQTDLREDSCKNLEYLGIKINKEVNDKVRGEEAIISTDDSKVKVVVVPTDEEIVIARDTMELVANK
;
A
#
# COMPACT_ATOMS: atom_id res chain seq x y z
N MET A 1 16.16 -0.70 20.71
CA MET A 1 14.72 -0.34 20.92
C MET A 1 13.85 -1.39 20.22
N LYS A 2 12.77 -1.90 20.84
CA LYS A 2 11.80 -2.79 20.17
C LYS A 2 10.53 -2.04 19.80
N VAL A 3 10.18 -2.05 18.51
CA VAL A 3 8.99 -1.36 18.00
C VAL A 3 7.99 -2.36 17.46
N LEU A 4 6.77 -2.34 17.99
CA LEU A 4 5.66 -3.10 17.45
C LEU A 4 4.97 -2.29 16.36
N VAL A 5 4.85 -2.82 15.15
CA VAL A 5 4.10 -2.21 14.07
C VAL A 5 2.76 -2.92 13.92
N LEU A 6 1.68 -2.14 13.87
CA LEU A 6 0.30 -2.62 13.69
C LEU A 6 -0.35 -2.03 12.44
N ASN A 7 -1.02 -2.88 11.67
CA ASN A 7 -1.88 -2.50 10.55
C ASN A 7 -3.27 -3.12 10.75
N CYS A 8 -4.16 -2.35 11.37
CA CYS A 8 -5.52 -2.78 11.72
C CYS A 8 -6.51 -2.46 10.59
N GLY A 9 -6.89 -3.46 9.81
CA GLY A 9 -7.98 -3.36 8.82
C GLY A 9 -9.36 -3.46 9.46
N SER A 10 -10.42 -3.51 8.64
CA SER A 10 -11.80 -3.63 9.13
C SER A 10 -12.06 -4.92 9.92
N SER A 11 -11.38 -6.02 9.57
CA SER A 11 -11.57 -7.35 10.17
C SER A 11 -10.26 -8.14 10.32
N SER A 12 -9.12 -7.45 10.32
CA SER A 12 -7.80 -8.05 10.41
C SER A 12 -6.80 -7.14 11.12
N ILE A 13 -5.74 -7.73 11.68
CA ILE A 13 -4.61 -7.00 12.27
C ILE A 13 -3.34 -7.69 11.80
N LYS A 14 -2.51 -7.02 11.01
CA LYS A 14 -1.14 -7.49 10.74
C LYS A 14 -0.19 -6.86 11.75
N TYR A 15 0.78 -7.64 12.21
CA TYR A 15 1.79 -7.12 13.12
C TYR A 15 3.19 -7.64 12.78
N LYS A 16 4.18 -6.80 13.10
CA LYS A 16 5.61 -7.16 13.15
C LYS A 16 6.23 -6.49 14.36
N LEU A 17 7.05 -7.23 15.11
CA LEU A 17 7.87 -6.69 16.18
C LEU A 17 9.31 -6.61 15.67
N TYR A 18 9.88 -5.41 15.65
CA TYR A 18 11.24 -5.16 15.21
C TYR A 18 12.17 -4.96 16.40
N ASN A 19 13.40 -5.46 16.29
CA ASN A 19 14.54 -4.91 17.01
C ASN A 19 15.15 -3.79 16.15
N MET A 20 15.08 -2.55 16.59
CA MET A 20 15.56 -1.40 15.82
C MET A 20 17.07 -1.19 15.90
N ASP A 21 17.79 -1.96 16.72
CA ASP A 21 19.25 -1.89 16.78
C ASP A 21 19.89 -2.44 15.50
N ASP A 22 19.25 -3.43 14.88
CA ASP A 22 19.69 -4.10 13.64
C ASP A 22 18.55 -4.29 12.60
N GLU A 23 17.38 -3.70 12.86
CA GLU A 23 16.15 -3.83 12.07
C GLU A 23 15.66 -5.27 11.86
N SER A 24 16.08 -6.22 12.71
CA SER A 24 15.63 -7.61 12.64
C SER A 24 14.18 -7.78 13.08
N VAL A 25 13.45 -8.66 12.39
CA VAL A 25 12.06 -9.01 12.74
C VAL A 25 12.10 -10.09 13.82
N LEU A 26 11.69 -9.74 15.05
CA LEU A 26 11.61 -10.64 16.19
C LEU A 26 10.37 -11.53 16.16
N ALA A 27 9.23 -10.98 15.71
CA ALA A 27 7.98 -11.72 15.53
C ALA A 27 7.15 -11.10 14.41
N GLN A 28 6.32 -11.91 13.75
CA GLN A 28 5.35 -11.42 12.78
C GLN A 28 4.15 -12.35 12.65
N GLY A 29 3.00 -11.76 12.33
CA GLY A 29 1.79 -12.52 12.10
C GLY A 29 0.62 -11.66 11.63
N GLY A 30 -0.54 -12.32 11.54
CA GLY A 30 -1.77 -11.67 11.11
C GLY A 30 -2.99 -12.31 11.74
N VAL A 31 -3.82 -11.49 12.37
CA VAL A 31 -5.18 -11.83 12.78
C VAL A 31 -6.11 -11.64 11.59
N GLU A 32 -7.00 -12.60 11.36
CA GLU A 32 -8.02 -12.56 10.32
C GLU A 32 -9.40 -12.88 10.91
N ARG A 33 -10.45 -12.37 10.24
CA ARG A 33 -11.86 -12.62 10.55
C ARG A 33 -12.30 -12.09 11.93
N ILE A 34 -11.76 -10.96 12.39
CA ILE A 34 -12.23 -10.28 13.60
C ILE A 34 -13.72 -9.95 13.47
N GLY A 35 -14.49 -10.23 14.52
CA GLY A 35 -15.95 -10.05 14.58
C GLY A 35 -16.74 -11.10 13.80
N LEU A 36 -16.10 -12.16 13.32
CA LEU A 36 -16.72 -13.26 12.57
C LEU A 36 -16.36 -14.60 13.20
N ASP A 37 -17.17 -15.62 12.88
CA ASP A 37 -16.90 -17.00 13.30
C ASP A 37 -15.52 -17.48 12.81
N ASN A 38 -14.90 -18.38 13.59
CA ASN A 38 -13.62 -18.99 13.29
C ASN A 38 -12.51 -17.96 13.03
N ALA A 39 -12.50 -16.87 13.79
CA ALA A 39 -11.38 -15.94 13.81
C ALA A 39 -10.09 -16.67 14.22
N PHE A 40 -8.97 -16.25 13.63
CA PHE A 40 -7.69 -16.90 13.87
C PHE A 40 -6.52 -15.93 13.73
N ILE A 41 -5.40 -16.31 14.32
CA ILE A 41 -4.09 -15.68 14.06
C ILE A 41 -3.20 -16.66 13.31
N LYS A 42 -2.49 -16.18 12.29
CA LYS A 42 -1.37 -16.87 11.65
C LYS A 42 -0.08 -16.27 12.19
N VAL A 43 0.74 -17.07 12.86
CA VAL A 43 2.05 -16.67 13.39
C VAL A 43 3.14 -17.32 12.55
N LYS A 44 4.18 -16.56 12.21
CA LYS A 44 5.40 -17.12 11.62
C LYS A 44 6.35 -17.50 12.76
N LEU A 45 6.67 -18.78 12.86
CA LEU A 45 7.56 -19.32 13.87
C LEU A 45 9.03 -19.01 13.53
N PRO A 46 9.96 -19.09 14.50
CA PRO A 46 11.39 -18.85 14.27
C PRO A 46 12.00 -19.77 13.19
N ASN A 47 11.50 -20.99 13.04
CA ASN A 47 11.90 -21.94 11.99
C ASN A 47 11.33 -21.61 10.59
N GLY A 48 10.53 -20.54 10.48
CA GLY A 48 9.90 -20.09 9.24
C GLY A 48 8.53 -20.72 8.94
N GLU A 49 8.11 -21.75 9.68
CA GLU A 49 6.80 -22.37 9.54
C GLU A 49 5.68 -21.42 9.97
N LYS A 50 4.48 -21.65 9.45
CA LYS A 50 3.28 -20.87 9.81
C LYS A 50 2.37 -21.71 10.69
N LYS A 51 2.05 -21.21 11.87
CA LYS A 51 1.07 -21.82 12.79
C LYS A 51 -0.21 -21.00 12.78
N GLN A 52 -1.35 -21.65 12.57
CA GLN A 52 -2.67 -21.04 12.70
C GLN A 52 -3.29 -21.41 14.04
N ILE A 53 -3.78 -20.42 14.78
CA ILE A 53 -4.42 -20.61 16.08
C ILE A 53 -5.79 -19.93 16.04
N VAL A 54 -6.85 -20.73 16.22
CA VAL A 54 -8.24 -20.23 16.25
C VAL A 54 -8.53 -19.66 17.62
N HIS A 55 -9.14 -18.47 17.67
CA HIS A 55 -9.53 -17.79 18.90
C HIS A 55 -10.73 -16.89 18.62
N ASP A 56 -11.66 -16.78 19.56
CA ASP A 56 -12.76 -15.83 19.42
C ASP A 56 -12.25 -14.40 19.61
N MET A 57 -12.58 -13.51 18.68
CA MET A 57 -12.10 -12.13 18.63
C MET A 57 -13.24 -11.24 18.16
N PRO A 58 -14.19 -10.89 19.05
CA PRO A 58 -15.40 -10.14 18.67
C PRO A 58 -15.08 -8.72 18.20
N ASP A 59 -13.96 -8.15 18.62
CA ASP A 59 -13.52 -6.80 18.25
C ASP A 59 -11.99 -6.69 18.13
N HIS A 60 -11.54 -5.50 17.71
CA HIS A 60 -10.12 -5.18 17.58
C HIS A 60 -9.35 -5.18 18.90
N LYS A 61 -10.02 -4.90 20.04
CA LYS A 61 -9.36 -4.91 21.34
C LYS A 61 -8.96 -6.32 21.72
N GLU A 62 -9.87 -7.29 21.57
CA GLU A 62 -9.54 -8.70 21.75
C GLU A 62 -8.55 -9.20 20.70
N GLY A 63 -8.63 -8.71 19.45
CA GLY A 63 -7.64 -8.99 18.43
C GLY A 63 -6.21 -8.56 18.82
N VAL A 64 -6.03 -7.32 19.30
CA VAL A 64 -4.73 -6.80 19.76
C VAL A 64 -4.27 -7.54 21.03
N ASN A 65 -5.18 -7.77 21.98
CA ASN A 65 -4.91 -8.56 23.17
C ASN A 65 -4.39 -9.96 22.83
N PHE A 66 -4.95 -10.60 21.79
CA PHE A 66 -4.49 -11.91 21.36
C PHE A 66 -3.13 -11.86 20.66
N VAL A 67 -2.83 -10.81 19.89
CA VAL A 67 -1.46 -10.56 19.40
C VAL A 67 -0.47 -10.50 20.56
N PHE A 68 -0.80 -9.77 21.62
CA PHE A 68 0.05 -9.65 22.81
C PHE A 68 0.26 -10.99 23.52
N LYS A 69 -0.80 -11.79 23.67
CA LYS A 69 -0.69 -13.16 24.20
C LYS A 69 0.25 -14.03 23.36
N CYS A 70 0.17 -13.94 22.04
CA CYS A 70 1.10 -14.67 21.16
C CYS A 70 2.55 -14.18 21.26
N LEU A 71 2.77 -12.87 21.43
CA LEU A 71 4.12 -12.31 21.61
C LEU A 71 4.78 -12.77 22.92
N LEU A 72 3.97 -13.00 23.97
CA LEU A 72 4.40 -13.46 25.30
C LEU A 72 4.46 -14.99 25.45
N ASP A 73 3.98 -15.73 24.45
CA ASP A 73 3.89 -17.18 24.54
C ASP A 73 5.29 -17.82 24.68
N PRO A 74 5.53 -18.73 25.64
CA PRO A 74 6.86 -19.29 25.85
C PRO A 74 7.41 -20.15 24.68
N GLU A 75 6.53 -20.69 23.83
CA GLU A 75 6.92 -21.56 22.71
C GLU A 75 7.03 -20.80 21.39
N ILE A 76 6.12 -19.85 21.15
CA ILE A 76 6.03 -19.16 19.85
C ILE A 76 6.28 -17.65 19.92
N GLY A 77 6.35 -17.09 21.13
CA GLY A 77 6.54 -15.65 21.37
C GLY A 77 7.99 -15.20 21.21
N ALA A 78 8.17 -13.88 21.25
CA ALA A 78 9.47 -13.23 21.06
C ALA A 78 9.92 -12.39 22.27
N ILE A 79 9.04 -12.20 23.25
CA ILE A 79 9.27 -11.39 24.45
C ILE A 79 8.69 -12.09 25.69
N LYS A 80 9.17 -11.71 26.87
CA LYS A 80 8.71 -12.25 28.17
C LYS A 80 7.79 -11.30 28.90
N ASP A 81 7.87 -10.01 28.60
CA ASP A 81 7.04 -8.96 29.19
C ASP A 81 6.66 -7.93 28.10
N LEU A 82 5.44 -7.39 28.16
CA LEU A 82 5.01 -6.32 27.24
C LEU A 82 5.82 -5.04 27.41
N LYS A 83 6.42 -4.83 28.59
CA LYS A 83 7.35 -3.72 28.84
C LYS A 83 8.62 -3.78 27.98
N GLU A 84 8.89 -4.90 27.31
CA GLU A 84 9.97 -4.97 26.33
C GLU A 84 9.62 -4.25 25.02
N ILE A 85 8.35 -3.91 24.78
CA ILE A 85 7.93 -3.10 23.63
C ILE A 85 8.07 -1.63 24.01
N ASP A 86 9.04 -0.94 23.42
CA ASP A 86 9.37 0.45 23.74
C ASP A 86 8.39 1.45 23.11
N ALA A 87 7.82 1.11 21.94
CA ALA A 87 6.85 1.94 21.23
C ALA A 87 6.00 1.13 20.24
N VAL A 88 4.85 1.68 19.84
CA VAL A 88 3.97 1.08 18.82
C VAL A 88 3.75 2.03 17.65
N GLY A 89 4.05 1.57 16.45
CA GLY A 89 3.78 2.28 15.20
C GLY A 89 2.49 1.77 14.53
N HIS A 90 1.63 2.68 14.09
CA HIS A 90 0.34 2.38 13.48
C HIS A 90 0.30 2.86 12.04
N ARG A 91 -0.06 1.96 11.13
CA ARG A 91 -0.49 2.37 9.79
C ARG A 91 -1.87 3.01 9.85
N VAL A 92 -2.04 4.18 9.24
CA VAL A 92 -3.32 4.84 9.05
C VAL A 92 -3.51 5.19 7.57
N VAL A 93 -4.61 4.76 6.95
CA VAL A 93 -4.81 4.98 5.50
C VAL A 93 -5.01 6.45 5.14
N GLN A 94 -5.83 7.20 5.88
CA GLN A 94 -6.20 8.55 5.48
C GLN A 94 -5.91 9.57 6.59
N GLY A 95 -4.93 10.43 6.35
CA GLY A 95 -4.57 11.59 7.18
C GLY A 95 -5.17 12.92 6.71
N GLY A 96 -5.88 12.92 5.56
CA GLY A 96 -6.50 14.11 5.00
C GLY A 96 -5.49 15.22 4.72
N ASP A 97 -5.96 16.47 4.74
CA ASP A 97 -5.09 17.66 4.65
C ASP A 97 -4.33 17.94 5.96
N LYS A 98 -4.69 17.23 7.05
CA LYS A 98 -4.23 17.49 8.42
C LYS A 98 -2.85 16.88 8.69
N PHE A 99 -2.68 15.60 8.37
CA PHE A 99 -1.48 14.85 8.70
C PHE A 99 -0.61 14.63 7.46
N LYS A 100 0.44 15.45 7.34
CA LYS A 100 1.37 15.45 6.20
C LYS A 100 2.66 14.68 6.46
N GLU A 101 2.84 14.24 7.70
CA GLU A 101 3.98 13.48 8.19
C GLU A 101 3.52 12.55 9.33
N SER A 102 4.41 11.68 9.77
CA SER A 102 4.17 10.79 10.91
C SER A 102 4.10 11.60 12.19
N VAL A 103 3.21 11.22 13.12
CA VAL A 103 2.97 11.98 14.36
C VAL A 103 2.88 11.06 15.57
N ILE A 104 3.36 11.54 16.72
CA ILE A 104 3.10 10.90 18.01
C ILE A 104 1.60 11.02 18.31
N VAL A 105 0.99 9.92 18.71
CA VAL A 105 -0.43 9.89 19.06
C VAL A 105 -0.68 10.68 20.33
N ASP A 106 -1.65 11.58 20.23
CA ASP A 106 -2.34 12.20 21.34
C ASP A 106 -3.86 12.24 21.05
N LYS A 107 -4.62 12.85 21.95
CA LYS A 107 -6.07 12.96 21.80
C LYS A 107 -6.49 13.72 20.53
N SER A 108 -5.73 14.73 20.13
CA SER A 108 -6.02 15.51 18.91
C SER A 108 -5.78 14.70 17.64
N VAL A 109 -4.79 13.80 17.65
CA VAL A 109 -4.54 12.86 16.55
C VAL A 109 -5.69 11.87 16.42
N GLU A 110 -6.17 11.30 17.52
CA GLU A 110 -7.33 10.41 17.52
C GLU A 110 -8.59 11.10 16.98
N ASP A 111 -8.89 12.30 17.49
CA ASP A 111 -10.07 13.07 17.06
C ASP A 111 -9.95 13.45 15.57
N GLY A 112 -8.74 13.80 15.12
CA GLY A 112 -8.45 14.06 13.71
C GLY A 112 -8.68 12.84 12.81
N ILE A 113 -8.29 11.63 13.25
CA ILE A 113 -8.53 10.38 12.53
C ILE A 113 -10.04 10.04 12.52
N GLU A 114 -10.74 10.29 13.62
CA GLU A 114 -12.18 10.09 13.76
C GLU A 114 -12.96 10.96 12.76
N GLU A 115 -12.64 12.25 12.65
CA GLU A 115 -13.22 13.16 11.65
C GLU A 115 -12.96 12.71 10.20
N LEU A 116 -11.84 12.01 9.95
CA LEU A 116 -11.48 11.51 8.62
C LEU A 116 -12.09 10.13 8.30
N CYS A 117 -12.87 9.55 9.22
CA CYS A 117 -13.53 8.27 8.96
C CYS A 117 -14.51 8.36 7.78
N ASP A 118 -15.20 9.49 7.59
CA ASP A 118 -16.11 9.67 6.46
C ASP A 118 -15.38 9.65 5.10
N LEU A 119 -14.10 10.04 5.09
CA LEU A 119 -13.26 10.06 3.90
C LEU A 119 -12.67 8.68 3.57
N ALA A 120 -12.51 7.80 4.58
CA ALA A 120 -11.99 6.44 4.43
C ALA A 120 -12.73 5.44 5.33
N PRO A 121 -14.05 5.22 5.12
CA PRO A 121 -14.93 4.54 6.08
C PRO A 121 -14.60 3.06 6.30
N VAL A 122 -13.95 2.42 5.32
CA VAL A 122 -13.56 1.01 5.39
C VAL A 122 -12.22 0.82 6.14
N HIS A 123 -11.44 1.88 6.34
CA HIS A 123 -10.06 1.78 6.84
C HIS A 123 -9.86 2.48 8.18
N ASN A 124 -10.12 3.79 8.26
CA ASN A 124 -9.75 4.61 9.41
C ASN A 124 -10.41 4.16 10.72
N ALA A 125 -11.65 3.68 10.68
CA ALA A 125 -12.32 3.16 11.87
C ALA A 125 -11.61 1.94 12.48
N GLY A 126 -11.06 1.05 11.65
CA GLY A 126 -10.26 -0.10 12.11
C GLY A 126 -8.92 0.34 12.71
N HIS A 127 -8.26 1.33 12.08
CA HIS A 127 -7.02 1.92 12.58
C HIS A 127 -7.20 2.57 13.95
N LEU A 128 -8.23 3.41 14.10
CA LEU A 128 -8.55 4.09 15.35
C LEU A 128 -8.88 3.12 16.49
N LYS A 129 -9.61 2.03 16.20
CA LYS A 129 -9.84 0.95 17.17
C LYS A 129 -8.54 0.27 17.61
N GLY A 130 -7.60 0.07 16.69
CA GLY A 130 -6.27 -0.48 17.00
C GLY A 130 -5.46 0.42 17.94
N ILE A 131 -5.44 1.73 17.68
CA ILE A 131 -4.77 2.74 18.51
C ILE A 131 -5.37 2.75 19.93
N ARG A 132 -6.70 2.86 20.03
CA ARG A 132 -7.42 2.85 21.31
C ARG A 132 -7.25 1.53 22.08
N ALA A 133 -7.12 0.41 21.37
CA ALA A 133 -6.85 -0.90 21.99
C ALA A 133 -5.46 -0.95 22.64
N VAL A 134 -4.43 -0.45 21.95
CA VAL A 134 -3.06 -0.37 22.50
C VAL A 134 -3.03 0.56 23.72
N ASP A 135 -3.65 1.74 23.65
CA ASP A 135 -3.72 2.66 24.79
C ASP A 135 -4.38 2.01 26.03
N SER A 136 -5.46 1.24 25.80
CA SER A 136 -6.13 0.51 26.88
C SER A 136 -5.33 -0.66 27.44
N LEU A 137 -4.49 -1.34 26.65
CA LEU A 137 -3.79 -2.57 27.03
C LEU A 137 -2.35 -2.32 27.50
N MET A 138 -1.71 -1.23 27.05
CA MET A 138 -0.34 -0.85 27.35
C MET A 138 -0.26 0.66 27.68
N PRO A 139 -0.96 1.12 28.74
CA PRO A 139 -1.07 2.54 29.06
C PRO A 139 0.31 3.19 29.28
N GLY A 140 0.51 4.35 28.66
CA GLY A 140 1.77 5.11 28.73
C GLY A 140 2.84 4.71 27.71
N THR A 141 2.62 3.66 26.92
CA THR A 141 3.52 3.30 25.82
C THR A 141 3.39 4.32 24.69
N PRO A 142 4.48 4.93 24.19
CA PRO A 142 4.44 5.84 23.06
C PRO A 142 3.86 5.16 21.81
N GLN A 143 2.89 5.81 21.19
CA GLN A 143 2.30 5.39 19.93
C GLN A 143 2.57 6.43 18.84
N VAL A 144 2.81 5.99 17.60
CA VAL A 144 3.03 6.86 16.43
C VAL A 144 2.10 6.44 15.30
N CYS A 145 1.46 7.40 14.65
CA CYS A 145 0.68 7.18 13.43
C CYS A 145 1.50 7.55 12.21
N VAL A 146 1.51 6.66 11.22
CA VAL A 146 2.14 6.86 9.90
C VAL A 146 1.06 6.75 8.83
N PHE A 147 0.88 7.83 8.07
CA PHE A 147 -0.26 7.96 7.17
C PHE A 147 0.12 7.61 5.72
N ASP A 148 -0.68 6.76 5.06
CA ASP A 148 -0.46 6.36 3.67
C ASP A 148 -0.50 7.53 2.68
N ASN A 149 -1.22 8.61 3.00
CA ASN A 149 -1.29 9.80 2.15
C ASN A 149 -0.21 10.85 2.46
N ALA A 150 0.54 10.71 3.57
CA ALA A 150 1.49 11.74 4.02
C ALA A 150 2.59 12.01 2.98
N PHE A 151 3.16 10.96 2.38
CA PHE A 151 4.19 11.11 1.34
C PHE A 151 3.69 11.93 0.13
N HIS A 152 2.41 11.77 -0.21
CA HIS A 152 1.75 12.44 -1.33
C HIS A 152 1.34 13.88 -1.01
N SER A 153 1.46 14.34 0.25
CA SER A 153 1.09 15.70 0.67
C SER A 153 1.89 16.82 -0.01
N THR A 154 2.99 16.45 -0.68
CA THR A 154 3.85 17.35 -1.44
C THR A 154 3.35 17.65 -2.86
N MET A 155 2.28 16.98 -3.31
CA MET A 155 1.66 17.26 -4.62
C MET A 155 1.25 18.73 -4.73
N PRO A 156 1.52 19.40 -5.87
CA PRO A 156 1.06 20.75 -6.13
C PRO A 156 -0.45 20.78 -6.44
N ASP A 157 -1.06 21.95 -6.26
CA ASP A 157 -2.49 22.19 -6.45
C ASP A 157 -3.03 21.75 -7.81
N TYR A 158 -2.31 22.04 -8.89
CA TYR A 158 -2.68 21.63 -10.23
C TYR A 158 -2.66 20.11 -10.46
N ALA A 159 -2.03 19.33 -9.58
CA ALA A 159 -2.03 17.87 -9.64
C ALA A 159 -3.10 17.24 -8.73
N TYR A 160 -3.36 17.85 -7.57
CA TYR A 160 -4.32 17.28 -6.62
C TYR A 160 -5.75 17.78 -6.76
N LEU A 161 -5.98 18.98 -7.31
CA LEU A 161 -7.32 19.50 -7.49
C LEU A 161 -8.01 18.80 -8.66
N TYR A 162 -9.25 18.39 -8.43
CA TYR A 162 -10.11 17.90 -9.52
C TYR A 162 -10.73 19.08 -10.27
N ALA A 163 -10.98 18.90 -11.58
CA ALA A 163 -11.64 19.89 -12.43
C ALA A 163 -13.16 19.91 -12.22
N ILE A 164 -13.58 20.24 -10.99
CA ILE A 164 -14.97 20.38 -10.52
C ILE A 164 -15.10 21.72 -9.76
N PRO A 165 -16.32 22.17 -9.37
CA PRO A 165 -16.48 23.42 -8.62
C PRO A 165 -15.56 23.49 -7.40
N TYR A 166 -14.79 24.60 -7.30
CA TYR A 166 -13.69 24.74 -6.33
C TYR A 166 -14.18 24.69 -4.88
N GLU A 167 -15.43 25.11 -4.64
CA GLU A 167 -16.07 25.13 -3.32
C GLU A 167 -16.18 23.71 -2.72
N LEU A 168 -16.16 22.66 -3.55
CA LEU A 168 -16.15 21.27 -3.06
C LEU A 168 -14.81 20.89 -2.41
N TYR A 169 -13.70 21.47 -2.87
CA TYR A 169 -12.43 21.37 -2.18
C TYR A 169 -12.47 22.17 -0.87
N GLU A 170 -12.91 23.42 -0.90
CA GLU A 170 -12.93 24.28 0.29
C GLU A 170 -13.84 23.73 1.41
N LYS A 171 -14.99 23.15 1.04
CA LYS A 171 -16.00 22.68 1.99
C LYS A 171 -15.82 21.23 2.43
N TYR A 172 -15.44 20.36 1.49
CA TYR A 172 -15.43 18.90 1.71
C TYR A 172 -14.04 18.28 1.52
N HIS A 173 -13.02 19.09 1.23
CA HIS A 173 -11.66 18.62 0.97
C HIS A 173 -11.60 17.54 -0.14
N VAL A 174 -12.42 17.70 -1.18
CA VAL A 174 -12.44 16.81 -2.35
C VAL A 174 -11.21 17.09 -3.22
N ARG A 175 -10.21 16.24 -3.10
CA ARG A 175 -8.93 16.31 -3.83
C ARG A 175 -8.33 14.92 -3.99
N ARG A 176 -7.27 14.83 -4.78
CA ARG A 176 -6.35 13.69 -4.76
C ARG A 176 -5.57 13.68 -3.45
N TYR A 177 -5.63 12.55 -2.74
CA TYR A 177 -4.77 12.28 -1.59
C TYR A 177 -3.66 11.29 -1.94
N GLY A 178 -4.00 10.22 -2.66
CA GLY A 178 -3.06 9.13 -2.92
C GLY A 178 -2.84 8.23 -1.71
N PHE A 179 -2.44 6.98 -1.97
CA PHE A 179 -2.20 5.95 -0.94
C PHE A 179 -0.97 5.11 -1.29
N HIS A 180 -0.65 4.12 -0.46
CA HIS A 180 0.62 3.38 -0.50
C HIS A 180 1.85 4.32 -0.37
N GLY A 181 1.69 5.49 0.26
CA GLY A 181 2.75 6.49 0.37
C GLY A 181 3.97 5.96 1.12
N THR A 182 3.78 5.17 2.17
CA THR A 182 4.86 4.49 2.90
C THR A 182 5.70 3.59 1.98
N SER A 183 5.05 2.80 1.13
CA SER A 183 5.74 1.96 0.15
C SER A 183 6.46 2.79 -0.92
N HIS A 184 5.78 3.77 -1.53
CA HIS A 184 6.38 4.65 -2.54
C HIS A 184 7.59 5.42 -1.98
N ARG A 185 7.48 5.90 -0.74
CA ARG A 185 8.56 6.58 -0.02
C ARG A 185 9.75 5.66 0.20
N TYR A 186 9.50 4.42 0.62
CA TYR A 186 10.54 3.42 0.81
C TYR A 186 11.30 3.13 -0.48
N VAL A 187 10.57 2.71 -1.53
CA VAL A 187 11.21 2.23 -2.76
C VAL A 187 11.81 3.34 -3.61
N SER A 188 11.28 4.57 -3.53
CA SER A 188 11.90 5.74 -4.18
C SER A 188 13.22 6.14 -3.53
N LYS A 189 13.33 6.06 -2.20
CA LYS A 189 14.60 6.25 -1.51
C LYS A 189 15.56 5.09 -1.81
N ARG A 190 15.08 3.85 -1.72
CA ARG A 190 15.91 2.66 -1.90
C ARG A 190 16.50 2.55 -3.30
N VAL A 191 15.75 2.90 -4.34
CA VAL A 191 16.31 2.90 -5.71
C VAL A 191 17.42 3.94 -5.89
N CYS A 192 17.35 5.09 -5.21
CA CYS A 192 18.46 6.05 -5.21
C CYS A 192 19.73 5.45 -4.61
N GLU A 193 19.60 4.72 -3.50
CA GLU A 193 20.73 4.03 -2.86
C GLU A 193 21.34 2.96 -3.77
N ILE A 194 20.50 2.16 -4.44
CA ILE A 194 20.94 1.09 -5.36
C ILE A 194 21.69 1.67 -6.56
N LEU A 195 21.19 2.77 -7.13
CA LEU A 195 21.71 3.37 -8.36
C LEU A 195 22.77 4.45 -8.12
N GLY A 196 23.02 4.84 -6.87
CA GLY A 196 23.91 5.96 -6.53
C GLY A 196 23.36 7.32 -7.00
N LEU A 197 22.04 7.48 -7.03
CA LEU A 197 21.38 8.72 -7.44
C LEU A 197 21.16 9.65 -6.24
N ASP A 198 21.20 10.97 -6.48
CA ASP A 198 20.78 11.95 -5.48
C ASP A 198 19.25 12.03 -5.44
N GLN A 199 18.64 11.65 -4.31
CA GLN A 199 17.20 11.71 -4.10
C GLN A 199 16.61 13.10 -4.38
N ASN A 200 17.35 14.18 -4.11
CA ASN A 200 16.89 15.55 -4.31
C ASN A 200 17.13 16.08 -5.74
N ASN A 201 17.68 15.25 -6.63
CA ASN A 201 17.95 15.59 -8.03
C ASN A 201 17.73 14.36 -8.94
N SER A 202 16.57 13.71 -8.80
CA SER A 202 16.19 12.52 -9.56
C SER A 202 14.71 12.52 -9.91
N LYS A 203 14.36 11.86 -11.01
CA LYS A 203 12.99 11.66 -11.51
C LYS A 203 12.64 10.17 -11.47
N ILE A 204 11.80 9.78 -10.52
CA ILE A 204 11.52 8.38 -10.24
C ILE A 204 10.04 8.10 -10.42
N ILE A 205 9.71 7.04 -11.15
CA ILE A 205 8.36 6.50 -11.20
C ILE A 205 8.32 5.24 -10.35
N THR A 206 7.48 5.21 -9.32
CA THR A 206 7.32 4.03 -8.45
C THR A 206 5.99 3.34 -8.76
N CYS A 207 6.07 2.07 -9.13
CA CYS A 207 4.95 1.19 -9.47
C CYS A 207 4.72 0.20 -8.32
N HIS A 208 3.87 0.57 -7.36
CA HIS A 208 3.40 -0.36 -6.33
C HIS A 208 2.26 -1.18 -6.91
N ILE A 209 2.55 -2.41 -7.33
CA ILE A 209 1.61 -3.29 -8.03
C ILE A 209 1.34 -4.51 -7.17
N GLY A 210 0.15 -4.58 -6.58
CA GLY A 210 -0.36 -5.73 -5.83
C GLY A 210 -1.85 -5.92 -6.08
N ASN A 211 -2.58 -6.49 -5.11
CA ASN A 211 -4.04 -6.56 -5.19
C ASN A 211 -4.68 -5.16 -5.24
N GLY A 212 -4.04 -4.18 -4.59
CA GLY A 212 -4.15 -2.77 -4.93
C GLY A 212 -2.95 -2.31 -5.73
N GLY A 213 -3.18 -1.52 -6.77
CA GLY A 213 -2.12 -1.00 -7.63
C GLY A 213 -2.14 0.53 -7.63
N SER A 214 -0.96 1.15 -7.52
CA SER A 214 -0.80 2.59 -7.72
C SER A 214 0.57 2.92 -8.29
N VAL A 215 0.63 3.98 -9.09
CA VAL A 215 1.89 4.57 -9.58
C VAL A 215 2.06 5.94 -8.94
N ALA A 216 3.29 6.33 -8.58
CA ALA A 216 3.61 7.71 -8.18
C ALA A 216 4.76 8.28 -9.01
N ALA A 217 4.70 9.58 -9.29
CA ALA A 217 5.77 10.37 -9.87
C ALA A 217 6.50 11.11 -8.74
N VAL A 218 7.75 10.72 -8.47
CA VAL A 218 8.59 11.31 -7.42
C VAL A 218 9.68 12.15 -8.10
N LEU A 219 9.54 13.47 -8.00
CA LEU A 219 10.45 14.46 -8.55
C LEU A 219 11.25 15.12 -7.42
N ASN A 220 12.57 14.93 -7.43
CA ASN A 220 13.48 15.52 -6.45
C ASN A 220 13.05 15.20 -4.99
N GLY A 221 12.73 13.93 -4.75
CA GLY A 221 12.33 13.42 -3.43
C GLY A 221 10.91 13.75 -3.01
N LYS A 222 10.14 14.50 -3.82
CA LYS A 222 8.77 14.91 -3.54
C LYS A 222 7.79 14.31 -4.54
N VAL A 223 6.58 14.00 -4.11
CA VAL A 223 5.53 13.49 -5.00
C VAL A 223 4.98 14.63 -5.84
N LEU A 224 5.10 14.50 -7.16
CA LEU A 224 4.46 15.39 -8.12
C LEU A 224 3.02 14.95 -8.42
N ASP A 225 2.79 13.64 -8.56
CA ASP A 225 1.48 13.05 -8.87
C ASP A 225 1.41 11.58 -8.43
N THR A 226 0.20 11.05 -8.28
CA THR A 226 -0.07 9.65 -7.90
C THR A 226 -1.40 9.17 -8.48
N SER A 227 -1.46 7.90 -8.90
CA SER A 227 -2.59 7.41 -9.69
C SER A 227 -3.88 7.33 -8.87
N MET A 228 -3.76 6.99 -7.58
CA MET A 228 -4.91 6.96 -6.67
C MET A 228 -5.40 8.36 -6.32
N GLY A 229 -6.69 8.45 -6.01
CA GLY A 229 -7.43 9.71 -5.96
C GLY A 229 -7.77 10.15 -4.54
N LEU A 230 -8.99 10.68 -4.42
CA LEU A 230 -9.70 10.87 -3.15
C LEU A 230 -9.74 9.57 -2.33
N THR A 231 -9.95 8.45 -3.03
CA THR A 231 -10.02 7.10 -2.47
C THR A 231 -9.08 6.16 -3.22
N PRO A 232 -8.81 4.96 -2.66
CA PRO A 232 -7.98 3.95 -3.32
C PRO A 232 -8.60 3.30 -4.57
N LEU A 233 -9.71 3.83 -5.11
CA LEU A 233 -10.41 3.30 -6.29
C LEU A 233 -9.80 3.79 -7.60
N ALA A 234 -9.40 5.06 -7.67
CA ALA A 234 -8.91 5.68 -8.90
C ALA A 234 -7.54 5.12 -9.35
N GLY A 235 -7.24 5.29 -10.63
CA GLY A 235 -5.96 4.96 -11.22
C GLY A 235 -5.96 3.63 -11.96
N LEU A 236 -5.03 2.75 -11.56
CA LEU A 236 -4.84 1.47 -12.22
C LEU A 236 -6.06 0.55 -12.08
N MET A 237 -6.23 -0.34 -13.06
CA MET A 237 -7.03 -1.55 -12.86
C MET A 237 -6.37 -2.37 -11.74
N MET A 238 -7.16 -2.96 -10.84
CA MET A 238 -6.64 -3.73 -9.70
C MET A 238 -7.36 -5.09 -9.60
N GLY A 239 -7.13 -5.86 -8.53
CA GLY A 239 -7.73 -7.19 -8.36
C GLY A 239 -9.27 -7.16 -8.45
N SER A 240 -9.93 -6.34 -7.62
CA SER A 240 -11.39 -6.18 -7.58
C SER A 240 -11.90 -4.76 -7.85
N ARG A 241 -10.98 -3.79 -7.96
CA ARG A 241 -11.28 -2.36 -8.16
C ARG A 241 -11.18 -1.98 -9.63
N CYS A 242 -12.12 -1.16 -10.10
CA CYS A 242 -12.18 -0.76 -11.52
C CYS A 242 -11.00 0.09 -11.98
N GLY A 243 -10.41 0.91 -11.12
CA GLY A 243 -9.49 1.96 -11.57
C GLY A 243 -10.25 3.09 -12.26
N ASP A 244 -9.56 3.77 -13.18
CA ASP A 244 -10.13 4.85 -13.96
C ASP A 244 -11.23 4.34 -14.91
N ILE A 245 -12.42 4.93 -14.78
CA ILE A 245 -13.56 4.79 -15.67
C ILE A 245 -14.22 6.16 -15.89
N ASP A 246 -15.00 6.28 -16.96
CA ASP A 246 -15.79 7.48 -17.23
C ASP A 246 -16.82 7.73 -16.11
N ALA A 247 -16.85 8.95 -15.57
CA ALA A 247 -17.82 9.36 -14.56
C ALA A 247 -19.27 9.22 -15.06
N SER A 248 -19.54 9.48 -16.34
CA SER A 248 -20.87 9.29 -16.94
C SER A 248 -21.24 7.81 -17.08
N ALA A 249 -20.25 6.91 -17.21
CA ALA A 249 -20.51 5.47 -17.17
C ALA A 249 -20.97 5.03 -15.78
N VAL A 250 -20.46 5.63 -14.70
CA VAL A 250 -20.90 5.34 -13.33
C VAL A 250 -22.37 5.69 -13.15
N THR A 251 -22.79 6.90 -13.52
CA THR A 251 -24.19 7.34 -13.38
C THR A 251 -25.12 6.53 -14.28
N TYR A 252 -24.69 6.22 -15.51
CA TYR A 252 -25.44 5.34 -16.41
C TYR A 252 -25.65 3.95 -15.82
N LEU A 253 -24.62 3.33 -15.25
CA LEU A 253 -24.73 2.00 -14.61
C LEU A 253 -25.64 2.04 -13.39
N MET A 254 -25.59 3.11 -12.59
CA MET A 254 -26.48 3.26 -11.44
C MET A 254 -27.94 3.24 -11.86
N GLU A 255 -28.30 3.98 -12.90
CA GLU A 255 -29.65 3.99 -13.45
C GLU A 255 -30.05 2.62 -14.01
N LYS A 256 -29.18 1.96 -14.78
CA LYS A 256 -29.49 0.67 -15.40
C LYS A 256 -29.60 -0.48 -14.41
N LEU A 257 -28.81 -0.44 -13.35
CA LEU A 257 -28.80 -1.48 -12.31
C LEU A 257 -29.69 -1.13 -11.11
N ASN A 258 -30.31 0.05 -11.12
CA ASN A 258 -31.09 0.60 -10.01
C ASN A 258 -30.29 0.59 -8.68
N MET A 259 -29.01 0.99 -8.75
CA MET A 259 -28.10 1.00 -7.60
C MET A 259 -28.01 2.39 -6.97
N LYS A 260 -28.06 2.44 -5.65
CA LYS A 260 -27.73 3.64 -4.86
C LYS A 260 -26.23 3.94 -4.90
N PRO A 261 -25.79 5.16 -4.56
CA PRO A 261 -24.37 5.53 -4.59
C PRO A 261 -23.46 4.56 -3.84
N GLN A 262 -23.85 4.12 -2.63
CA GLN A 262 -23.03 3.20 -1.84
C GLN A 262 -22.97 1.79 -2.45
N GLU A 263 -24.06 1.30 -3.04
CA GLU A 263 -24.09 0.00 -3.72
C GLU A 263 -23.21 0.01 -4.96
N MET A 264 -23.20 1.13 -5.70
CA MET A 264 -22.29 1.33 -6.83
C MET A 264 -20.84 1.42 -6.36
N ALA A 265 -20.56 2.13 -5.27
CA ALA A 265 -19.22 2.19 -4.70
C ALA A 265 -18.71 0.79 -4.30
N ASP A 266 -19.55 -0.03 -3.67
CA ASP A 266 -19.24 -1.42 -3.36
C ASP A 266 -19.03 -2.27 -4.63
N PHE A 267 -19.86 -2.09 -5.66
CA PHE A 267 -19.73 -2.77 -6.95
C PHE A 267 -18.38 -2.45 -7.61
N LEU A 268 -18.00 -1.17 -7.67
CA LEU A 268 -16.75 -0.69 -8.25
C LEU A 268 -15.52 -1.14 -7.45
N ASN A 269 -15.64 -1.34 -6.14
CA ASN A 269 -14.54 -1.77 -5.28
C ASN A 269 -14.37 -3.30 -5.17
N LYS A 270 -15.46 -4.07 -5.24
CA LYS A 270 -15.48 -5.49 -4.89
C LYS A 270 -15.83 -6.42 -6.06
N LYS A 271 -16.46 -5.92 -7.12
CA LYS A 271 -16.97 -6.73 -8.24
C LYS A 271 -16.40 -6.32 -9.60
N SER A 272 -15.38 -5.47 -9.61
CA SER A 272 -14.77 -4.90 -10.82
C SER A 272 -13.33 -5.39 -10.99
N GLY A 273 -12.50 -4.65 -11.73
CA GLY A 273 -11.10 -4.98 -11.92
C GLY A 273 -10.89 -6.30 -12.66
N VAL A 274 -9.78 -6.96 -12.37
CA VAL A 274 -9.43 -8.26 -12.96
C VAL A 274 -10.50 -9.31 -12.66
N LEU A 275 -11.05 -9.32 -11.45
CA LEU A 275 -12.16 -10.18 -11.06
C LEU A 275 -13.38 -9.96 -11.94
N GLY A 276 -13.78 -8.70 -12.16
CA GLY A 276 -14.96 -8.36 -12.96
C GLY A 276 -14.83 -8.74 -14.45
N ILE A 277 -13.63 -8.65 -15.02
CA ILE A 277 -13.39 -9.03 -16.42
C ILE A 277 -13.35 -10.55 -16.59
N THR A 278 -12.69 -11.25 -15.68
CA THR A 278 -12.42 -12.69 -15.82
C THR A 278 -13.55 -13.55 -15.27
N GLY A 279 -14.16 -13.14 -14.16
CA GLY A 279 -15.06 -13.96 -13.35
C GLY A 279 -14.34 -15.09 -12.60
N ILE A 280 -13.00 -15.08 -12.53
CA ILE A 280 -12.19 -16.16 -11.97
C ILE A 280 -11.77 -15.84 -10.53
N SER A 281 -10.89 -14.85 -10.38
CA SER A 281 -10.25 -14.49 -9.11
C SER A 281 -9.80 -13.03 -9.15
N SER A 282 -9.52 -12.47 -7.98
CA SER A 282 -8.79 -11.20 -7.85
C SER A 282 -7.29 -11.40 -7.71
N ASP A 283 -6.84 -12.64 -7.52
CA ASP A 283 -5.43 -13.01 -7.39
C ASP A 283 -4.79 -13.18 -8.77
N MET A 284 -3.76 -12.39 -9.06
CA MET A 284 -3.11 -12.38 -10.36
C MET A 284 -2.42 -13.70 -10.72
N ARG A 285 -2.07 -14.54 -9.74
CA ARG A 285 -1.46 -15.87 -10.00
C ARG A 285 -2.46 -16.83 -10.63
N ASP A 286 -3.70 -16.79 -10.17
CA ASP A 286 -4.79 -17.58 -10.75
C ASP A 286 -5.06 -17.14 -12.20
N ILE A 287 -4.94 -15.83 -12.45
CA ILE A 287 -5.19 -15.23 -13.76
C ILE A 287 -4.06 -15.54 -14.75
N GLU A 288 -2.79 -15.45 -14.35
CA GLU A 288 -1.66 -15.90 -15.17
C GLU A 288 -1.78 -17.38 -15.54
N LYS A 289 -2.12 -18.22 -14.55
CA LYS A 289 -2.36 -19.64 -14.80
C LYS A 289 -3.46 -19.85 -15.85
N ALA A 290 -4.61 -19.22 -15.65
CA ALA A 290 -5.73 -19.33 -16.59
C ALA A 290 -5.36 -18.79 -17.99
N ALA A 291 -4.61 -17.70 -18.08
CA ALA A 291 -4.16 -17.13 -19.35
C ALA A 291 -3.21 -18.08 -20.10
N ASN A 292 -2.30 -18.73 -19.38
CA ASN A 292 -1.38 -19.75 -19.91
C ASN A 292 -2.10 -21.03 -20.35
N GLU A 293 -3.22 -21.36 -19.70
CA GLU A 293 -4.13 -22.44 -20.11
C GLU A 293 -5.05 -22.04 -21.30
N GLY A 294 -4.89 -20.83 -21.84
CA GLY A 294 -5.60 -20.37 -23.04
C GLY A 294 -6.92 -19.64 -22.76
N ASN A 295 -7.19 -19.22 -21.52
CA ASN A 295 -8.41 -18.46 -21.21
C ASN A 295 -8.33 -17.04 -21.79
N GLU A 296 -9.16 -16.76 -22.80
CA GLU A 296 -9.17 -15.48 -23.51
C GLU A 296 -9.49 -14.27 -22.62
N LYS A 297 -10.38 -14.44 -21.62
CA LYS A 297 -10.72 -13.35 -20.69
C LYS A 297 -9.58 -13.05 -19.73
N ALA A 298 -8.86 -14.07 -19.27
CA ALA A 298 -7.67 -13.90 -18.45
C ALA A 298 -6.58 -13.16 -19.24
N GLN A 299 -6.30 -13.58 -20.48
CA GLN A 299 -5.36 -12.89 -21.36
C GLN A 299 -5.79 -11.44 -21.65
N LEU A 300 -7.09 -11.19 -21.86
CA LEU A 300 -7.62 -9.83 -22.01
C LEU A 300 -7.38 -8.99 -20.75
N ALA A 301 -7.65 -9.55 -19.57
CA ALA A 301 -7.48 -8.84 -18.30
C ALA A 301 -6.01 -8.45 -18.06
N LEU A 302 -5.05 -9.34 -18.34
CA LEU A 302 -3.62 -9.05 -18.25
C LEU A 302 -3.22 -7.89 -19.18
N ARG A 303 -3.59 -7.98 -20.47
CA ARG A 303 -3.34 -6.88 -21.44
C ARG A 303 -3.95 -5.55 -21.00
N MET A 304 -5.18 -5.58 -20.47
CA MET A 304 -5.84 -4.37 -19.95
C MET A 304 -5.10 -3.77 -18.75
N TYR A 305 -4.53 -4.62 -17.90
CA TYR A 305 -3.79 -4.27 -16.70
C TYR A 305 -2.45 -3.61 -17.06
N GLU A 306 -1.61 -4.29 -17.85
CA GLU A 306 -0.30 -3.80 -18.30
C GLU A 306 -0.41 -2.51 -19.13
N TYR A 307 -1.42 -2.43 -20.00
CA TYR A 307 -1.66 -1.23 -20.82
C TYR A 307 -1.90 0.01 -19.96
N ARG A 308 -2.63 -0.12 -18.84
CA ARG A 308 -2.88 1.00 -17.93
C ARG A 308 -1.63 1.40 -17.16
N ILE A 309 -0.82 0.44 -16.71
CA ILE A 309 0.48 0.72 -16.08
C ILE A 309 1.39 1.48 -17.06
N LYS A 310 1.51 0.99 -18.30
CA LYS A 310 2.28 1.62 -19.37
C LYS A 310 1.86 3.07 -19.62
N LYS A 311 0.54 3.33 -19.68
CA LYS A 311 0.01 4.69 -19.84
C LYS A 311 0.43 5.60 -18.68
N TYR A 312 0.37 5.11 -17.44
CA TYR A 312 0.80 5.90 -16.28
C TYR A 312 2.31 6.18 -16.30
N ILE A 313 3.14 5.21 -16.68
CA ILE A 313 4.58 5.43 -16.89
C ILE A 313 4.82 6.55 -17.91
N GLY A 314 4.14 6.51 -19.07
CA GLY A 314 4.25 7.55 -20.09
C GLY A 314 3.76 8.91 -19.59
N ALA A 315 2.61 8.96 -18.92
CA ALA A 315 2.03 10.19 -18.38
C ALA A 315 2.97 10.86 -17.36
N TYR A 316 3.55 10.07 -16.44
CA TYR A 316 4.44 10.59 -15.41
C TYR A 316 5.83 10.91 -15.90
N THR A 317 6.30 10.22 -16.94
CA THR A 317 7.50 10.65 -17.68
C THR A 317 7.28 12.03 -18.29
N ALA A 318 6.10 12.27 -18.88
CA ALA A 318 5.76 13.58 -19.43
C ALA A 318 5.64 14.65 -18.34
N ALA A 319 4.96 14.35 -17.23
CA ALA A 319 4.75 15.27 -16.11
C ALA A 319 6.07 15.76 -15.48
N MET A 320 7.09 14.90 -15.39
CA MET A 320 8.41 15.24 -14.84
C MET A 320 9.40 15.75 -15.90
N GLY A 321 9.02 15.76 -17.18
CA GLY A 321 9.92 16.11 -18.30
C GLY A 321 11.10 15.14 -18.44
N GLY A 322 10.86 13.84 -18.26
CA GLY A 322 11.86 12.78 -18.26
C GLY A 322 11.71 11.84 -17.06
N VAL A 323 12.48 10.75 -17.07
CA VAL A 323 12.53 9.76 -15.98
C VAL A 323 13.93 9.16 -15.93
N ASP A 324 14.48 8.99 -14.73
CA ASP A 324 15.79 8.39 -14.50
C ASP A 324 15.64 6.92 -14.09
N ALA A 325 14.64 6.62 -13.26
CA ALA A 325 14.35 5.26 -12.80
C ALA A 325 12.85 4.93 -12.75
N ILE A 326 12.52 3.69 -13.09
CA ILE A 326 11.20 3.09 -12.87
C ILE A 326 11.37 1.94 -11.89
N VAL A 327 10.58 1.93 -10.82
CA VAL A 327 10.66 0.93 -9.76
C VAL A 327 9.41 0.07 -9.76
N PHE A 328 9.55 -1.25 -9.82
CA PHE A 328 8.45 -2.18 -9.57
C PHE A 328 8.55 -2.76 -8.16
N THR A 329 7.43 -2.72 -7.44
CA THR A 329 7.34 -3.21 -6.06
C THR A 329 5.96 -3.82 -5.78
N ALA A 330 5.78 -4.31 -4.56
CA ALA A 330 4.62 -5.04 -4.04
C ALA A 330 4.41 -6.40 -4.72
N GLY A 331 3.47 -7.18 -4.18
CA GLY A 331 3.39 -8.62 -4.45
C GLY A 331 3.32 -9.01 -5.94
N VAL A 332 2.72 -8.19 -6.80
CA VAL A 332 2.69 -8.44 -8.25
C VAL A 332 3.93 -7.85 -8.94
N GLY A 333 4.28 -6.60 -8.66
CA GLY A 333 5.45 -5.94 -9.29
C GLY A 333 6.77 -6.64 -8.98
N GLU A 334 6.91 -7.21 -7.80
CA GLU A 334 8.09 -7.98 -7.37
C GLU A 334 8.20 -9.34 -8.06
N ASN A 335 7.06 -9.96 -8.40
CA ASN A 335 7.03 -11.38 -8.75
C ASN A 335 6.57 -11.69 -10.18
N GLN A 336 5.78 -10.84 -10.84
CA GLN A 336 5.26 -11.11 -12.18
C GLN A 336 6.19 -10.51 -13.25
N THR A 337 7.02 -11.38 -13.82
CA THR A 337 8.06 -11.03 -14.79
C THR A 337 7.47 -10.47 -16.08
N ASP A 338 6.41 -11.11 -16.57
CA ASP A 338 5.77 -10.77 -17.84
C ASP A 338 5.08 -9.41 -17.74
N LEU A 339 4.44 -9.12 -16.60
CA LEU A 339 3.84 -7.83 -16.32
C LEU A 339 4.83 -6.68 -16.41
N ARG A 340 6.04 -6.84 -15.86
CA ARG A 340 7.10 -5.82 -15.94
C ARG A 340 7.55 -5.61 -17.37
N GLU A 341 7.77 -6.71 -18.10
CA GLU A 341 8.16 -6.69 -19.51
C GLU A 341 7.09 -5.98 -20.36
N ASP A 342 5.84 -6.41 -20.30
CA ASP A 342 4.76 -5.90 -21.13
C ASP A 342 4.35 -4.46 -20.76
N SER A 343 4.49 -4.06 -19.50
CA SER A 343 4.31 -2.66 -19.07
C SER A 343 5.38 -1.72 -19.64
N CYS A 344 6.60 -2.21 -19.85
CA CYS A 344 7.73 -1.43 -20.39
C CYS A 344 7.92 -1.58 -21.91
N LYS A 345 7.30 -2.57 -22.55
CA LYS A 345 7.41 -2.85 -23.97
C LYS A 345 7.00 -1.67 -24.86
N ASN A 346 7.73 -1.42 -25.94
CA ASN A 346 7.50 -0.31 -26.87
C ASN A 346 7.71 1.10 -26.24
N LEU A 347 8.46 1.19 -25.14
CA LEU A 347 8.89 2.46 -24.54
C LEU A 347 10.37 2.77 -24.78
N GLU A 348 11.01 2.12 -25.76
CA GLU A 348 12.42 2.34 -26.12
C GLU A 348 12.66 3.78 -26.59
N TYR A 349 11.63 4.44 -27.14
CA TYR A 349 11.67 5.86 -27.49
C TYR A 349 11.84 6.79 -26.27
N LEU A 350 11.49 6.32 -25.06
CA LEU A 350 11.78 6.99 -23.79
C LEU A 350 13.14 6.57 -23.21
N GLY A 351 13.86 5.65 -23.88
CA GLY A 351 15.13 5.11 -23.43
C GLY A 351 15.02 3.95 -22.44
N ILE A 352 13.87 3.28 -22.37
CA ILE A 352 13.61 2.12 -21.50
C ILE A 352 13.88 0.83 -22.28
N LYS A 353 14.82 -0.01 -21.80
CA LYS A 353 15.16 -1.30 -22.40
C LYS A 353 15.31 -2.37 -21.32
N ILE A 354 14.36 -3.30 -21.24
CA ILE A 354 14.41 -4.42 -20.28
C ILE A 354 15.43 -5.46 -20.73
N ASN A 355 16.26 -5.93 -19.80
CA ASN A 355 17.05 -7.14 -19.95
C ASN A 355 16.17 -8.35 -19.60
N LYS A 356 15.65 -9.02 -20.62
CA LYS A 356 14.71 -10.14 -20.44
C LYS A 356 15.31 -11.29 -19.62
N GLU A 357 16.56 -11.66 -19.87
CA GLU A 357 17.20 -12.78 -19.17
C GLU A 357 17.37 -12.54 -17.67
N VAL A 358 17.61 -11.29 -17.27
CA VAL A 358 17.66 -10.89 -15.86
C VAL A 358 16.23 -10.83 -15.30
N ASN A 359 15.32 -10.15 -15.99
CA ASN A 359 13.93 -9.99 -15.56
C ASN A 359 13.25 -11.34 -15.26
N ASP A 360 13.43 -12.35 -16.12
CA ASP A 360 12.76 -13.66 -16.01
C ASP A 360 13.17 -14.45 -14.76
N LYS A 361 14.31 -14.11 -14.14
CA LYS A 361 14.86 -14.79 -12.95
C LYS A 361 14.53 -14.08 -11.63
N VAL A 362 14.18 -12.79 -11.68
CA VAL A 362 14.01 -11.95 -10.49
C VAL A 362 12.59 -12.10 -9.93
N ARG A 363 12.49 -12.59 -8.69
CA ARG A 363 11.22 -12.68 -7.93
C ARG A 363 11.47 -12.35 -6.46
N GLY A 364 10.89 -11.26 -5.98
CA GLY A 364 10.97 -10.88 -4.56
C GLY A 364 12.37 -10.47 -4.09
N GLU A 365 13.25 -10.07 -5.00
CA GLU A 365 14.61 -9.61 -4.70
C GLU A 365 14.90 -8.27 -5.40
N GLU A 366 15.88 -7.53 -4.87
CA GLU A 366 16.34 -6.29 -5.48
C GLU A 366 17.18 -6.58 -6.72
N ALA A 367 16.79 -6.03 -7.87
CA ALA A 367 17.56 -6.21 -9.10
C ALA A 367 17.33 -5.08 -10.11
N ILE A 368 18.40 -4.67 -10.79
CA ILE A 368 18.31 -3.84 -11.99
C ILE A 368 17.95 -4.77 -13.16
N ILE A 369 16.76 -4.58 -13.72
CA ILE A 369 16.22 -5.40 -14.81
C ILE A 369 16.26 -4.69 -16.17
N SER A 370 16.80 -3.48 -16.24
CA SER A 370 17.13 -2.82 -17.50
C SER A 370 18.51 -3.23 -18.02
N THR A 371 18.70 -3.22 -19.33
CA THR A 371 20.01 -3.37 -19.98
C THR A 371 21.00 -2.27 -19.57
N ASP A 372 22.30 -2.54 -19.73
CA ASP A 372 23.36 -1.58 -19.38
C ASP A 372 23.26 -0.29 -20.20
N ASP A 373 22.91 -0.41 -21.49
CA ASP A 373 22.72 0.71 -22.42
C ASP A 373 21.33 1.37 -22.34
N SER A 374 20.45 0.90 -21.44
CA SER A 374 19.19 1.58 -21.13
C SER A 374 19.47 2.93 -20.47
N LYS A 375 18.93 4.01 -21.05
CA LYS A 375 19.04 5.38 -20.50
C LYS A 375 18.25 5.52 -19.19
N VAL A 376 17.08 4.90 -19.15
CA VAL A 376 16.23 4.80 -17.95
C VAL A 376 16.51 3.48 -17.26
N LYS A 377 16.80 3.48 -15.97
CA LYS A 377 16.96 2.24 -15.21
C LYS A 377 15.61 1.70 -14.77
N VAL A 378 15.42 0.40 -14.91
CA VAL A 378 14.23 -0.29 -14.40
C VAL A 378 14.69 -1.25 -13.31
N VAL A 379 14.10 -1.12 -12.11
CA VAL A 379 14.57 -1.80 -10.91
C VAL A 379 13.40 -2.47 -10.21
N VAL A 380 13.59 -3.71 -9.76
CA VAL A 380 12.69 -4.36 -8.81
C VAL A 380 13.20 -4.05 -7.41
N VAL A 381 12.33 -3.54 -6.53
CA VAL A 381 12.66 -3.28 -5.13
C VAL A 381 11.52 -3.81 -4.27
N PRO A 382 11.68 -4.91 -3.54
CA PRO A 382 10.67 -5.38 -2.61
C PRO A 382 10.35 -4.33 -1.54
N THR A 383 9.07 -4.01 -1.34
CA THR A 383 8.69 -3.00 -0.34
C THR A 383 8.72 -3.61 1.06
N ASP A 384 9.15 -2.83 2.04
CA ASP A 384 8.91 -3.11 3.45
C ASP A 384 8.25 -1.87 4.06
N GLU A 385 6.91 -1.88 4.13
CA GLU A 385 6.16 -0.75 4.68
C GLU A 385 6.31 -0.69 6.20
N GLU A 386 6.39 -1.86 6.85
CA GLU A 386 6.45 -1.93 8.30
C GLU A 386 7.77 -1.39 8.84
N ILE A 387 8.91 -1.60 8.17
CA ILE A 387 10.18 -0.99 8.62
C ILE A 387 10.16 0.53 8.55
N VAL A 388 9.46 1.13 7.57
CA VAL A 388 9.30 2.60 7.51
C VAL A 388 8.52 3.09 8.72
N ILE A 389 7.44 2.39 9.08
CA ILE A 389 6.64 2.73 10.25
C ILE A 389 7.49 2.61 11.52
N ALA A 390 8.28 1.55 11.64
CA ALA A 390 9.15 1.32 12.78
C ALA A 390 10.25 2.39 12.90
N ARG A 391 10.86 2.79 11.78
CA ARG A 391 11.87 3.88 11.71
C ARG A 391 11.28 5.23 12.13
N ASP A 392 10.12 5.61 11.58
CA ASP A 392 9.45 6.86 11.97
C ASP A 392 9.07 6.86 13.45
N THR A 393 8.63 5.71 13.95
CA THR A 393 8.31 5.54 15.36
C THR A 393 9.54 5.74 16.24
N MET A 394 10.66 5.07 15.91
CA MET A 394 11.92 5.23 16.65
C MET A 394 12.41 6.67 16.62
N GLU A 395 12.40 7.32 15.46
CA GLU A 395 12.88 8.69 15.29
C GLU A 395 12.06 9.68 16.13
N LEU A 396 10.73 9.61 16.06
CA LEU A 396 9.85 10.51 16.82
C LEU A 396 9.93 10.27 18.33
N VAL A 397 10.05 9.00 18.76
CA VAL A 397 10.14 8.66 20.19
C VAL A 397 11.52 9.02 20.77
N ALA A 398 12.60 8.89 20.00
CA ALA A 398 13.95 9.28 20.46
C ALA A 398 14.13 10.79 20.59
N ASN A 399 13.35 11.59 19.85
CA ASN A 399 13.40 13.06 19.86
C ASN A 399 12.43 13.70 20.87
N LYS A 400 11.72 12.90 21.66
CA LYS A 400 10.81 13.34 22.73
C LYS A 400 11.55 13.45 24.05
#